data_AF-A0A6L7YRQ0-F1
#
_entry.id   AF-A0A6L7YRQ0-F1
#
_cell.length_a   1.000
_cell.length_b   1.000
_cell.length_c   1.000
_cell.angle_alpha   90.00
_cell.angle_beta   90.00
_cell.angle_gamma   90.00
#
_symmetry.space_group_name_H-M   'P 1'
#
loop_
_entity.id
_entity.type
_entity.pdbx_description
1 polymer ?
#
loop_
_entity_poly.entity_id
_entity_poly.type
_entity_poly.pdbx_seq_one_letter_code
_entity_poly.pdbx_strand_id
1 'polypeptide(L)'
;MAEEYAVNWVAVLVVAGVGAAAVIGMFVASYIIAPKRPSAIKDIPYECGIEPAPFRWSQIQIRYYVFAILFLIFDVEAVFLFPWAVVFLDTIPAVFYEMLIFIAILFFGVIYGWRKGVLHWR
;
A
#
# COMPACT_ATOMS: atom_id res chain seq x y z
N MET A 1 7.42 -10.35 -30.20
CA MET A 1 6.69 -10.64 -28.94
C MET A 1 7.65 -10.78 -27.75
N ALA A 2 8.54 -11.78 -27.67
CA ALA A 2 9.48 -11.90 -26.52
C ALA A 2 10.46 -10.71 -26.38
N GLU A 3 11.01 -10.21 -27.49
CA GLU A 3 11.88 -9.02 -27.48
C GLU A 3 11.15 -7.75 -27.04
N GLU A 4 9.87 -7.62 -27.37
CA GLU A 4 9.03 -6.48 -26.99
C GLU A 4 8.73 -6.47 -25.48
N TYR A 5 8.44 -7.64 -24.90
CA TYR A 5 8.37 -7.80 -23.45
C TYR A 5 9.72 -7.51 -22.78
N ALA A 6 10.83 -7.97 -23.35
CA ALA A 6 12.16 -7.71 -22.80
C ALA A 6 12.49 -6.21 -22.78
N VAL A 7 12.20 -5.48 -23.86
CA VAL A 7 12.38 -4.01 -23.91
C VAL A 7 11.50 -3.31 -22.86
N ASN A 8 10.25 -3.76 -22.67
CA ASN A 8 9.36 -3.19 -21.65
C ASN A 8 9.90 -3.40 -20.21
N TRP A 9 10.36 -4.62 -19.89
CA TRP A 9 10.94 -4.88 -18.57
C TRP A 9 12.28 -4.18 -18.34
N VAL A 10 13.11 -4.07 -19.39
CA VAL A 10 14.33 -3.27 -19.33
C VAL A 10 14.02 -1.80 -19.05
N ALA A 11 13.01 -1.22 -19.71
CA ALA A 11 12.58 0.15 -19.45
C ALA A 11 12.12 0.34 -18.00
N VAL A 12 11.32 -0.59 -17.46
CA VAL A 12 10.88 -0.57 -16.05
C VAL A 12 12.08 -0.60 -15.10
N LEU A 13 13.04 -1.50 -15.33
CA LEU A 13 14.23 -1.62 -14.49
C LEU A 13 15.12 -0.39 -14.57
N VAL A 14 15.30 0.19 -15.77
CA VAL A 14 16.06 1.42 -15.95
C VAL A 14 15.40 2.58 -15.22
N VAL A 15 14.09 2.76 -15.34
CA VAL A 15 13.37 3.83 -14.63
C VAL A 15 13.46 3.64 -13.11
N ALA A 16 13.26 2.42 -12.62
CA ALA A 16 13.38 2.11 -11.19
C ALA A 16 14.82 2.37 -10.69
N GLY A 17 15.83 1.96 -11.45
CA GLY A 17 17.24 2.17 -11.14
C GLY A 17 17.63 3.65 -11.12
N VAL A 18 17.21 4.43 -12.13
CA VAL A 18 17.44 5.88 -12.18
C VAL A 18 16.74 6.58 -11.02
N GLY A 19 15.49 6.22 -10.72
CA GLY A 19 14.74 6.78 -9.58
C GLY A 19 15.43 6.50 -8.24
N ALA A 20 15.84 5.25 -8.01
CA ALA A 20 16.59 4.88 -6.82
C ALA A 20 17.94 5.62 -6.74
N ALA A 21 18.68 5.70 -7.84
CA ALA A 21 19.95 6.42 -7.91
C ALA A 21 19.77 7.91 -7.63
N ALA A 22 18.69 8.54 -8.10
CA ALA A 22 18.38 9.94 -7.82
C ALA A 22 18.11 10.15 -6.33
N VAL A 23 17.28 9.30 -5.70
CA VAL A 23 16.99 9.37 -4.26
C VAL A 23 18.24 9.17 -3.43
N ILE A 24 19.03 8.14 -3.73
CA ILE A 24 20.31 7.88 -3.05
C ILE A 24 21.27 9.05 -3.25
N GLY A 25 21.39 9.56 -4.48
CA GLY A 25 22.21 10.72 -4.81
C GLY A 25 21.83 11.95 -4.01
N MET A 26 20.54 12.23 -3.83
CA MET A 26 20.05 13.33 -2.99
C MET A 26 20.43 13.13 -1.51
N PHE A 27 20.27 11.92 -0.95
CA PHE A 27 20.68 11.63 0.42
C PHE A 27 22.20 11.75 0.61
N VAL A 28 22.99 11.27 -0.34
CA VAL A 28 24.46 11.38 -0.32
C VAL A 28 24.89 12.85 -0.41
N ALA A 29 24.31 13.61 -1.34
CA ALA A 29 24.58 15.04 -1.47
C ALA A 29 24.21 15.78 -0.18
N SER A 30 23.05 15.50 0.42
CA SER A 30 22.65 16.06 1.71
C SER A 30 23.66 15.72 2.80
N TYR A 31 24.08 14.46 2.90
CA TYR A 31 25.05 14.00 3.90
C TYR A 31 26.43 14.66 3.79
N ILE A 32 26.86 15.00 2.56
CA ILE A 32 28.16 15.64 2.29
C ILE A 32 28.08 17.16 2.47
N ILE A 33 27.03 17.80 1.96
CA ILE A 33 26.90 19.27 1.90
C ILE A 33 26.35 19.85 3.21
N ALA A 34 25.49 19.12 3.93
CA ALA A 34 24.80 19.67 5.10
C ALA A 34 25.77 19.98 6.27
N PRO A 35 25.61 21.13 6.95
CA PRO A 35 26.38 21.43 8.15
C PRO A 35 26.12 20.42 9.27
N LYS A 36 27.17 19.74 9.73
CA LYS A 36 27.09 18.75 10.81
C LYS A 36 27.24 19.45 12.16
N ARG A 37 26.12 19.65 12.88
CA ARG A 37 26.08 20.25 14.23
C ARG A 37 25.28 19.37 15.20
N PRO A 38 25.78 18.17 15.55
CA PRO A 38 25.11 17.28 16.50
C PRO A 38 25.09 17.92 17.89
N SER A 39 24.02 17.67 18.63
CA SER A 39 23.88 18.13 20.02
C SER A 39 22.83 17.26 20.68
N ALA A 40 23.03 16.92 21.95
CA ALA A 40 22.09 16.07 22.69
C ALA A 40 20.62 16.57 22.59
N ILE A 41 20.41 17.88 22.63
CA ILE A 41 19.07 18.51 22.52
C ILE A 41 18.42 18.34 21.14
N LYS A 42 19.19 18.14 20.06
CA LYS A 42 18.63 17.89 18.71
C LYS A 42 18.30 16.42 18.47
N ASP A 43 18.90 15.53 19.25
CA ASP A 43 18.76 14.09 19.11
C ASP A 43 17.65 13.52 20.01
N ILE A 44 17.03 14.34 20.85
CA ILE A 44 15.84 13.95 21.63
C ILE A 44 14.57 14.02 20.76
N PRO A 45 13.60 13.10 20.96
CA PRO A 45 12.28 13.20 20.35
C PRO A 45 11.60 14.54 20.60
N TYR A 46 10.82 15.01 19.63
CA TYR A 46 10.04 16.23 19.78
C TYR A 46 8.80 15.97 20.66
N GLU A 47 8.65 16.73 21.75
CA GLU A 47 7.50 16.69 22.64
C GLU A 47 7.08 18.13 23.03
N CYS A 48 6.81 19.01 22.05
CA CYS A 48 6.30 20.37 22.28
C CYS A 48 7.04 21.22 23.34
N GLY A 49 8.34 21.02 23.52
CA GLY A 49 9.19 21.77 24.46
C GLY A 49 9.32 21.17 25.86
N ILE A 50 8.72 20.01 26.14
CA ILE A 50 8.96 19.25 27.36
C ILE A 50 9.97 18.11 27.12
N GLU A 51 10.59 17.63 28.21
CA GLU A 51 11.47 16.47 28.11
C GLU A 51 10.67 15.22 27.70
N PRO A 52 11.14 14.44 26.71
CA PRO A 52 10.42 13.27 26.23
C PRO A 52 10.16 12.27 27.36
N ALA A 53 8.90 11.86 27.50
CA ALA A 53 8.56 10.81 28.43
C ALA A 53 9.25 9.49 28.01
N PRO A 54 9.66 8.64 28.96
CA PRO A 54 10.16 7.31 28.64
C PRO A 54 9.13 6.56 27.79
N PHE A 55 9.63 5.82 26.80
CA PHE A 55 8.79 5.06 25.86
C PHE A 55 7.74 4.26 26.63
N ARG A 56 6.47 4.61 26.40
CA ARG A 56 5.32 3.83 26.85
C ARG A 56 4.72 3.14 25.64
N TRP A 57 4.27 1.91 25.84
CA TRP A 57 3.52 1.17 24.85
C TRP A 57 2.29 1.98 24.44
N SER A 58 2.31 2.47 23.21
CA SER A 58 1.11 3.03 22.59
C SER A 58 0.09 1.91 22.41
N GLN A 59 -1.15 2.18 22.76
CA GLN A 59 -2.26 1.25 22.59
C GLN A 59 -2.58 1.14 21.09
N ILE A 60 -1.88 0.25 20.38
CA ILE A 60 -2.18 -0.06 18.98
C ILE A 60 -3.61 -0.59 18.93
N GLN A 61 -4.47 0.15 18.24
CA GLN A 61 -5.88 -0.15 18.16
C GLN A 61 -6.13 -1.28 17.15
N ILE A 62 -7.01 -2.23 17.50
CA ILE A 62 -7.39 -3.35 16.60
C ILE A 62 -7.97 -2.86 15.25
N ARG A 63 -8.48 -1.63 15.19
CA ARG A 63 -9.02 -1.02 13.97
C ARG A 63 -8.05 -1.08 12.80
N TYR A 64 -6.75 -0.87 13.02
CA TYR A 64 -5.74 -0.91 11.95
C TYR A 64 -5.67 -2.30 11.30
N TYR A 65 -5.76 -3.34 12.13
CA TYR A 65 -5.79 -4.73 11.66
C TYR A 65 -7.06 -5.02 10.84
N VAL A 66 -8.23 -4.55 11.29
CA VAL A 66 -9.50 -4.75 10.57
C VAL A 66 -9.46 -4.13 9.17
N PHE A 67 -8.93 -2.90 9.05
CA PHE A 67 -8.76 -2.26 7.73
C PHE A 67 -7.73 -3.00 6.87
N ALA A 68 -6.62 -3.46 7.45
CA ALA A 68 -5.59 -4.18 6.71
C ALA A 68 -6.08 -5.53 6.15
N ILE A 69 -6.81 -6.31 6.94
CA ILE A 69 -7.34 -7.60 6.46
C ILE A 69 -8.46 -7.41 5.44
N LEU A 70 -9.29 -6.39 5.61
CA LEU A 70 -10.31 -6.05 4.61
C LEU A 70 -9.66 -5.64 3.29
N PHE A 71 -8.63 -4.78 3.34
CA PHE A 71 -7.86 -4.40 2.15
C PHE A 71 -7.24 -5.62 1.47
N LEU A 72 -6.62 -6.54 2.22
CA LEU A 72 -6.03 -7.75 1.67
C LEU A 72 -7.06 -8.62 0.93
N ILE A 73 -8.27 -8.77 1.48
CA ILE A 73 -9.34 -9.54 0.83
C ILE A 73 -9.74 -8.90 -0.51
N PHE A 74 -9.88 -7.56 -0.55
CA PHE A 74 -10.17 -6.83 -1.79
C PHE A 74 -9.02 -6.84 -2.79
N ASP A 75 -7.77 -6.83 -2.33
CA ASP A 75 -6.61 -6.94 -3.20
C ASP A 75 -6.58 -8.31 -3.89
N VAL A 76 -6.87 -9.38 -3.13
CA VAL A 76 -7.05 -10.72 -3.68
C VAL A 76 -8.24 -10.79 -4.65
N GLU A 77 -9.35 -10.10 -4.38
CA GLU A 77 -10.46 -9.97 -5.33
C GLU A 77 -10.02 -9.39 -6.66
N ALA A 78 -9.23 -8.31 -6.64
CA ALA A 78 -8.73 -7.67 -7.86
C ALA A 78 -7.87 -8.62 -8.71
N VAL A 79 -7.09 -9.51 -8.08
CA VAL A 79 -6.32 -10.56 -8.77
C VAL A 79 -7.24 -11.49 -9.59
N PHE A 80 -8.48 -11.72 -9.17
CA PHE A 80 -9.46 -12.51 -9.95
C PHE A 80 -10.19 -11.68 -11.00
N LEU A 81 -10.48 -10.41 -10.70
CA LEU A 81 -11.21 -9.53 -11.60
C LEU A 81 -10.39 -9.14 -12.83
N PHE A 82 -9.07 -8.90 -12.69
CA PHE A 82 -8.25 -8.44 -13.82
C PHE A 82 -8.17 -9.46 -14.97
N PRO A 83 -7.84 -10.75 -14.75
CA PRO A 83 -7.83 -11.74 -15.82
C PRO A 83 -9.20 -11.87 -16.49
N TRP A 84 -10.28 -11.86 -15.71
CA TRP A 84 -11.64 -11.90 -16.25
C TRP A 84 -11.95 -10.68 -17.13
N ALA A 85 -11.60 -9.48 -16.68
CA ALA A 85 -11.81 -8.25 -17.43
C ALA A 85 -11.07 -8.25 -18.78
N VAL A 86 -9.89 -8.86 -18.83
CA VAL A 86 -9.09 -8.98 -20.06
C VAL A 86 -9.77 -9.88 -21.10
N VAL A 87 -10.38 -10.99 -20.68
CA VAL A 87 -11.01 -11.97 -21.59
C VAL A 87 -12.52 -11.80 -21.73
N PHE A 88 -13.11 -10.79 -21.10
CA PHE A 88 -14.56 -10.63 -20.96
C PHE A 88 -15.32 -10.76 -22.29
N LEU A 89 -14.81 -10.14 -23.37
CA LEU A 89 -15.44 -10.15 -24.69
C LEU A 89 -15.45 -11.54 -25.36
N ASP A 90 -14.56 -12.44 -24.95
CA ASP A 90 -14.41 -13.79 -25.50
C ASP A 90 -15.12 -14.86 -24.66
N THR A 91 -15.82 -14.45 -23.59
CA THR A 91 -16.50 -15.37 -22.66
C THR A 91 -17.99 -15.53 -22.94
N ILE A 92 -18.55 -16.68 -22.53
CA ILE A 92 -20.00 -16.90 -22.59
C ILE A 92 -20.74 -16.02 -21.56
N PRO A 93 -22.00 -15.61 -21.82
CA PRO A 93 -22.78 -14.77 -20.91
C PRO A 93 -22.89 -15.31 -19.48
N ALA A 94 -22.78 -16.62 -19.27
CA ALA A 94 -22.78 -17.22 -17.93
C ALA A 94 -21.66 -16.70 -17.03
N VAL A 95 -20.45 -16.49 -17.58
CA VAL A 95 -19.28 -16.01 -16.83
C VAL A 95 -19.51 -14.60 -16.26
N PHE A 96 -20.26 -13.76 -16.97
CA PHE A 96 -20.66 -12.45 -16.47
C PHE A 96 -21.49 -12.57 -15.18
N TYR A 97 -22.48 -13.47 -15.16
CA TYR A 97 -23.33 -13.66 -13.97
C TYR A 97 -22.56 -14.31 -12.82
N GLU A 98 -21.65 -15.24 -13.10
CA GLU A 98 -20.76 -15.83 -12.09
C GLU A 98 -19.89 -14.75 -11.41
N MET A 99 -19.32 -13.84 -12.20
CA MET A 99 -18.51 -12.73 -11.69
C MET A 99 -19.33 -11.68 -10.94
N LEU A 100 -20.56 -11.42 -11.39
CA LEU A 100 -21.49 -10.55 -10.66
C LEU A 100 -21.84 -11.14 -9.28
N ILE A 101 -22.07 -12.46 -9.21
CA ILE A 101 -22.30 -13.17 -7.95
C ILE A 101 -21.05 -13.11 -7.06
N PHE A 102 -19.86 -13.34 -7.61
CA PHE A 102 -18.59 -13.25 -6.88
C PHE A 102 -18.40 -11.89 -6.22
N ILE A 103 -18.57 -10.79 -6.99
CA ILE A 103 -18.49 -9.42 -6.47
C ILE A 103 -19.58 -9.19 -5.41
N ALA A 104 -20.82 -9.65 -5.65
CA ALA A 104 -21.92 -9.47 -4.71
C ALA A 104 -21.67 -10.14 -3.35
N ILE A 105 -21.05 -11.32 -3.33
CA ILE A 105 -20.69 -12.04 -2.09
C ILE A 105 -19.68 -11.24 -1.27
N LEU A 106 -18.63 -10.72 -1.90
CA LEU A 106 -17.59 -9.94 -1.21
C LEU A 106 -18.12 -8.58 -0.77
N PHE A 107 -18.88 -7.91 -1.63
CA PHE A 107 -19.57 -6.66 -1.29
C PHE A 107 -20.52 -6.84 -0.09
N PHE A 108 -21.21 -7.99 0.00
CA PHE A 108 -22.02 -8.32 1.16
C PHE A 108 -21.19 -8.39 2.45
N GLY A 109 -19.98 -8.94 2.41
CA GLY A 109 -19.06 -8.97 3.55
C GLY A 109 -18.72 -7.57 4.07
N VAL A 110 -18.60 -6.60 3.17
CA VAL A 110 -18.32 -5.19 3.49
C VAL A 110 -19.52 -4.54 4.15
N ILE A 111 -20.71 -4.74 3.57
CA ILE A 111 -21.98 -4.26 4.16
C ILE A 111 -22.16 -4.84 5.56
N TYR A 112 -21.88 -6.13 5.74
CA TYR A 112 -21.94 -6.79 7.05
C TYR A 112 -20.98 -6.14 8.05
N GLY A 113 -19.72 -5.94 7.66
CA GLY A 113 -18.71 -5.26 8.50
C GLY A 113 -19.13 -3.84 8.87
N TRP A 114 -19.71 -3.11 7.91
CA TRP A 114 -20.24 -1.77 8.17
C TRP A 114 -21.39 -1.79 9.16
N ARG A 115 -22.37 -2.70 9.00
CA ARG A 115 -23.49 -2.85 9.95
C ARG A 115 -23.05 -3.28 11.34
N LYS A 116 -21.95 -4.05 11.45
CA LYS A 116 -21.33 -4.40 12.73
C LYS A 116 -20.50 -3.27 13.35
N GLY A 117 -20.34 -2.15 12.65
CA GLY A 117 -19.61 -0.99 13.14
C GLY A 117 -18.09 -1.18 13.21
N VAL A 118 -17.55 -2.26 12.65
CA VAL A 118 -16.09 -2.53 12.68
C VAL A 118 -15.30 -1.59 11.77
N LEU A 119 -15.98 -0.89 10.87
CA LEU A 119 -15.40 0.10 9.94
C LEU A 119 -15.48 1.54 10.48
N HIS A 120 -15.82 1.75 11.76
CA HIS A 120 -15.86 3.09 12.34
C HIS A 120 -14.46 3.60 12.72
N TRP A 121 -14.15 4.80 12.22
CA TRP A 121 -12.97 5.57 12.62
C TRP A 121 -13.32 6.55 13.74
N ARG A 122 -13.43 6.04 14.97
CA ARG A 122 -13.58 6.83 16.21
C ARG A 122 -12.51 6.47 17.23
#